data_AF-A0A672RTC9-F1
#
_entry.id   AF-A0A672RTC9-F1
#
_cell.length_a   1.000
_cell.length_b   1.000
_cell.length_c   1.000
_cell.angle_alpha   90.00
_cell.angle_beta   90.00
_cell.angle_gamma   90.00
#
_symmetry.space_group_name_H-M   'P 1'
#
loop_
_entity.id
_entity.type
_entity.pdbx_description
1 polymer ?
#
loop_
_entity_poly.entity_id
_entity_poly.type
_entity_poly.pdbx_seq_one_letter_code
_entity_poly.pdbx_strand_id
1 'polypeptide(L)'
;MSGAAKMNFNCNFICFRIKMLPVSPFMSLLLLCVMGSVCTTSVSPSLHRPPLTRVRIIEVEDDYDEESSKTTLSPGVTTSRVIRRPCDYDPCAVQMTPCEKISAQTGCLCPGLTGPEKRPEAPELREVKLDGSGEVSVHWCAPRSTVTYYEVTLKDGNKQLVFGEYFRNGAVPGLKVGETVCVAAGNKVGVSEKSCARYEPPQPDQAALSAGIIAGSIGFLLLLSALAVILWRRRSCQKGRKGDAEGLGNPSYTNDGAL
;
A
#
# COMPACT_ATOMS: atom_id res chain seq x y z
N MET A 1 -25.18 44.53 59.73
CA MET A 1 -23.99 43.65 59.82
C MET A 1 -24.29 42.32 59.15
N SER A 2 -23.28 41.78 58.47
CA SER A 2 -23.25 40.59 57.63
C SER A 2 -23.94 39.34 58.18
N GLY A 3 -24.69 38.67 57.30
CA GLY A 3 -25.03 37.24 57.43
C GLY A 3 -24.69 36.54 56.11
N ALA A 4 -23.51 35.95 56.03
CA ALA A 4 -23.12 35.11 54.89
C ALA A 4 -23.87 33.77 54.98
N ALA A 5 -24.78 33.52 54.04
CA ALA A 5 -25.42 32.22 53.91
C ALA A 5 -24.39 31.19 53.43
N LYS A 6 -23.96 30.31 54.34
CA LYS A 6 -23.19 29.09 54.02
C LYS A 6 -24.08 28.16 53.19
N MET A 7 -23.86 28.11 51.89
CA MET A 7 -24.38 27.03 51.04
C MET A 7 -23.56 25.77 51.31
N ASN A 8 -24.09 24.89 52.15
CA ASN A 8 -23.62 23.52 52.33
C ASN A 8 -23.81 22.75 51.02
N PHE A 9 -22.72 22.55 50.28
CA PHE A 9 -22.70 21.74 49.06
C PHE A 9 -22.64 20.27 49.45
N ASN A 10 -23.81 19.65 49.55
CA ASN A 10 -23.99 18.29 50.04
C ASN A 10 -23.32 17.27 49.10
N CYS A 11 -22.30 16.57 49.61
CA CYS A 11 -21.39 15.68 48.86
C CYS A 11 -22.10 14.44 48.26
N ASN A 12 -23.35 14.17 48.64
CA ASN A 12 -24.14 13.04 48.14
C ASN A 12 -24.67 13.24 46.71
N PHE A 13 -24.77 14.48 46.20
CA PHE A 13 -25.38 14.70 44.88
C PHE A 13 -24.46 14.39 43.68
N ILE A 14 -23.15 14.28 43.93
CA ILE A 14 -22.15 14.06 42.86
C ILE A 14 -21.94 12.56 42.60
N CYS A 15 -22.27 11.68 43.54
CA CYS A 15 -22.10 10.23 43.35
C CYS A 15 -23.26 9.54 42.60
N PHE A 16 -24.46 10.14 42.50
CA PHE A 16 -25.62 9.46 41.91
C PHE A 16 -25.93 9.83 40.45
N ARG A 17 -25.16 10.74 39.82
CA ARG A 17 -25.28 11.04 38.38
C ARG A 17 -24.31 10.20 37.55
N ILE A 18 -24.32 8.88 37.75
CA ILE A 18 -23.92 7.89 36.72
C ILE A 18 -25.18 7.57 35.90
N LYS A 19 -25.72 8.60 35.25
CA LYS A 19 -26.71 8.47 34.18
C LYS A 19 -26.65 9.74 33.36
N MET A 20 -26.01 9.61 32.20
CA MET A 20 -25.90 10.61 31.15
C MET A 20 -25.19 11.91 31.56
N LEU A 21 -23.85 11.84 31.64
CA LEU A 21 -23.06 13.01 31.25
C LEU A 21 -23.12 13.06 29.72
N PRO A 22 -23.55 14.19 29.10
CA PRO A 22 -23.44 14.34 27.67
C PRO A 22 -21.97 14.18 27.32
N VAL A 23 -21.69 13.30 26.37
CA VAL A 23 -20.37 13.17 25.75
C VAL A 23 -19.92 14.61 25.46
N SER A 24 -18.83 15.04 26.12
CA SER A 24 -18.29 16.39 25.96
C SER A 24 -18.28 16.73 24.46
N PRO A 25 -18.66 17.94 24.02
CA PRO A 25 -18.63 18.29 22.60
C PRO A 25 -17.26 17.98 21.98
N PHE A 26 -16.18 18.04 22.77
CA PHE A 26 -14.85 17.58 22.37
C PHE A 26 -14.73 16.07 22.14
N MET A 27 -15.36 15.22 22.96
CA MET A 27 -15.37 13.77 22.78
C MET A 27 -16.27 13.34 21.62
N SER A 28 -17.40 14.02 21.38
CA SER A 28 -18.22 13.81 20.18
C SER A 28 -17.50 14.29 18.92
N LEU A 29 -16.78 15.42 18.99
CA LEU A 29 -15.94 15.89 17.88
C LEU A 29 -14.79 14.91 17.62
N LEU A 30 -14.17 14.35 18.67
CA LEU A 30 -13.13 13.32 18.56
C LEU A 30 -13.67 12.05 17.89
N LEU A 31 -14.84 11.57 18.32
CA LEU A 31 -15.52 10.42 17.72
C LEU A 31 -15.91 10.68 16.26
N LEU A 32 -16.38 11.88 15.92
CA LEU A 32 -16.68 12.28 14.54
C LEU A 32 -15.41 12.40 13.67
N CYS A 33 -14.29 12.88 14.21
CA CYS A 33 -13.00 12.91 13.51
C CYS A 33 -12.43 11.50 13.27
N VAL A 34 -12.59 10.59 14.24
CA VAL A 34 -12.19 9.18 14.09
C VAL A 34 -13.07 8.48 13.06
N MET A 35 -14.39 8.68 13.08
CA MET A 35 -15.32 8.11 12.09
C MET A 35 -15.18 8.71 10.68
N GLY A 36 -14.79 9.98 10.57
CA GLY A 36 -14.46 10.61 9.28
C GLY A 36 -13.18 10.09 8.63
N SER A 37 -12.24 9.57 9.44
CA SER A 37 -11.00 8.97 8.95
C SER A 37 -11.20 7.53 8.43
N VAL A 38 -12.25 6.82 8.86
CA VAL A 38 -12.58 5.46 8.38
C VAL A 38 -13.32 5.46 7.04
N CYS A 39 -13.82 6.61 6.57
CA CYS A 39 -14.60 6.72 5.33
C CYS A 39 -13.80 7.20 4.10
N THR A 40 -12.47 7.29 4.19
CA THR A 40 -11.61 7.63 3.03
C THR A 40 -10.89 6.43 2.44
N THR A 41 -11.59 5.29 2.32
CA THR A 41 -11.20 4.22 1.39
C THR A 41 -12.45 3.62 0.75
N SER A 42 -13.15 4.43 -0.06
CA SER A 42 -14.07 3.91 -1.07
C SER A 42 -13.55 4.32 -2.43
N VAL A 43 -12.61 3.53 -2.94
CA VAL A 43 -12.23 3.59 -4.36
C VAL A 43 -13.42 3.05 -5.13
N SER A 44 -14.24 3.95 -5.68
CA SER A 44 -15.23 3.56 -6.67
C SER A 44 -14.52 2.91 -7.86
N PRO A 45 -14.90 1.69 -8.29
CA PRO A 45 -14.36 1.12 -9.51
C PRO A 45 -14.91 1.93 -10.67
N SER A 46 -14.04 2.63 -11.40
CA SER A 46 -14.38 3.22 -12.68
C SER A 46 -14.69 2.09 -13.64
N LEU A 47 -15.98 1.84 -13.85
CA LEU A 47 -16.47 0.87 -14.81
C LEU A 47 -16.24 1.44 -16.21
N HIS A 48 -15.04 1.21 -16.73
CA HIS A 48 -14.68 1.57 -18.11
C HIS A 48 -15.55 0.73 -19.05
N ARG A 49 -16.59 1.37 -19.57
CA ARG A 49 -17.48 0.83 -20.59
C ARG A 49 -16.65 0.60 -21.86
N PRO A 50 -16.46 -0.64 -22.34
CA PRO A 50 -15.84 -0.84 -23.63
C PRO A 50 -16.81 -0.35 -24.72
N PRO A 51 -16.34 0.36 -25.77
CA PRO A 51 -17.19 0.68 -26.90
C PRO A 51 -17.58 -0.62 -27.62
N LEU A 52 -18.88 -0.92 -27.60
CA LEU A 52 -19.53 -1.93 -28.41
C LEU A 52 -19.17 -1.70 -29.88
N THR A 53 -18.17 -2.43 -30.37
CA THR A 53 -17.79 -2.41 -31.77
C THR A 53 -18.76 -3.30 -32.52
N ARG A 54 -19.50 -2.67 -33.43
CA ARG A 54 -20.44 -3.28 -34.35
C ARG A 54 -19.78 -4.44 -35.08
N VAL A 55 -20.12 -5.67 -34.72
CA VAL A 55 -19.78 -6.88 -35.46
C VAL A 55 -20.43 -6.79 -36.83
N ARG A 56 -19.64 -6.66 -37.89
CA ARG A 56 -20.08 -7.00 -39.25
C ARG A 56 -19.61 -8.42 -39.52
N ILE A 57 -20.54 -9.37 -39.45
CA ILE A 57 -20.34 -10.71 -39.99
C ILE A 57 -20.34 -10.52 -41.50
N ILE A 58 -19.18 -10.74 -42.14
CA ILE A 58 -19.13 -10.97 -43.58
C ILE A 58 -19.25 -12.48 -43.71
N GLU A 59 -20.43 -12.95 -44.09
CA GLU A 59 -20.60 -14.28 -44.65
C GLU A 59 -19.78 -14.29 -45.95
N VAL A 60 -18.69 -15.06 -45.96
CA VAL A 60 -17.99 -15.37 -47.20
C VAL A 60 -18.61 -16.66 -47.69
N GLU A 61 -19.47 -16.50 -48.68
CA GLU A 61 -19.97 -17.58 -49.52
C GLU A 61 -18.79 -18.03 -50.40
N ASP A 62 -18.43 -19.31 -50.26
CA ASP A 62 -17.40 -19.95 -51.06
C ASP A 62 -17.92 -20.08 -52.51
N ASP A 63 -17.30 -19.36 -53.46
CA ASP A 63 -17.46 -19.65 -54.88
C ASP A 63 -16.08 -19.69 -55.56
N TYR A 64 -15.80 -20.84 -56.17
CA TYR A 64 -14.58 -21.16 -56.89
C TYR A 64 -14.64 -20.50 -58.27
N ASP A 65 -13.59 -19.81 -58.71
CA ASP A 65 -13.17 -19.92 -60.10
C ASP A 65 -11.73 -19.43 -60.36
N GLU A 66 -11.03 -20.20 -61.17
CA GLU A 66 -9.65 -20.01 -61.61
C GLU A 66 -9.50 -18.96 -62.73
N GLU A 67 -8.31 -18.38 -62.73
CA GLU A 67 -7.50 -17.95 -63.89
C GLU A 67 -7.66 -16.55 -64.53
N SER A 68 -6.47 -15.93 -64.64
CA SER A 68 -5.92 -15.23 -65.81
C SER A 68 -6.08 -13.70 -65.96
N SER A 69 -4.98 -13.03 -65.61
CA SER A 69 -4.28 -11.93 -66.32
C SER A 69 -5.07 -10.79 -66.99
N LYS A 70 -4.92 -9.54 -66.47
CA LYS A 70 -4.26 -8.40 -67.15
C LYS A 70 -4.30 -7.12 -66.31
N THR A 71 -3.17 -6.43 -66.24
CA THR A 71 -2.96 -5.10 -65.65
C THR A 71 -3.97 -4.06 -66.13
N THR A 72 -4.70 -3.44 -65.20
CA THR A 72 -5.33 -2.12 -65.37
C THR A 72 -5.01 -1.27 -64.14
N LEU A 73 -4.39 -0.11 -64.36
CA LEU A 73 -4.06 0.87 -63.34
C LEU A 73 -5.32 1.68 -62.94
N SER A 74 -5.39 1.97 -61.63
CA SER A 74 -6.18 3.02 -60.95
C SER A 74 -7.57 2.61 -60.39
N PRO A 75 -8.12 3.23 -59.32
CA PRO A 75 -7.54 4.20 -58.38
C PRO A 75 -7.65 3.77 -56.90
N GLY A 76 -6.67 4.14 -56.07
CA GLY A 76 -6.94 4.44 -54.66
C GLY A 76 -7.44 3.28 -53.78
N VAL A 77 -6.71 2.17 -53.71
CA VAL A 77 -6.59 1.54 -52.39
C VAL A 77 -5.75 2.52 -51.58
N THR A 78 -6.42 3.42 -50.86
CA THR A 78 -5.83 3.97 -49.65
C THR A 78 -5.44 2.74 -48.85
N THR A 79 -4.16 2.34 -48.95
CA THR A 79 -3.50 1.65 -47.86
C THR A 79 -3.62 2.66 -46.74
N SER A 80 -4.77 2.66 -46.05
CA SER A 80 -4.90 3.28 -44.77
C SER A 80 -3.70 2.74 -44.06
N ARG A 81 -2.73 3.63 -43.80
CA ARG A 81 -1.52 3.28 -43.07
C ARG A 81 -2.09 2.77 -41.76
N VAL A 82 -2.32 1.46 -41.65
CA VAL A 82 -2.65 0.83 -40.40
C VAL A 82 -1.34 0.97 -39.67
N ILE A 83 -1.18 2.09 -38.98
CA ILE A 83 -0.12 2.31 -38.02
C ILE A 83 -0.38 1.22 -37.01
N ARG A 84 0.26 0.06 -37.23
CA ARG A 84 0.14 -1.07 -36.33
C ARG A 84 0.77 -0.60 -35.03
N ARG A 85 -0.07 -0.38 -34.03
CA ARG A 85 0.37 0.11 -32.73
C ARG A 85 1.25 -0.96 -32.08
N PRO A 86 2.23 -0.57 -31.25
CA PRO A 86 2.95 -1.53 -30.43
C PRO A 86 1.98 -2.34 -29.59
N CYS A 87 2.30 -3.62 -29.36
CA CYS A 87 1.54 -4.45 -28.43
C CYS A 87 1.60 -3.84 -27.03
N ASP A 88 0.47 -3.92 -26.31
CA ASP A 88 0.44 -3.63 -24.89
C ASP A 88 1.20 -4.75 -24.16
N TYR A 89 2.48 -4.49 -23.94
CA TYR A 89 3.46 -5.43 -23.44
C TYR A 89 4.26 -4.71 -22.36
N ASP A 90 4.14 -5.18 -21.12
CA ASP A 90 4.97 -4.70 -20.02
C ASP A 90 6.28 -5.53 -19.95
N PRO A 91 7.44 -4.92 -20.24
CA PRO A 91 8.72 -5.61 -20.17
C PRO A 91 9.12 -5.99 -18.74
N CYS A 92 8.53 -5.38 -17.71
CA CYS A 92 8.85 -5.60 -16.30
C CYS A 92 7.92 -6.62 -15.64
N ALA A 93 6.71 -6.84 -16.16
CA ALA A 93 5.81 -7.85 -15.64
C ALA A 93 6.19 -9.27 -16.11
N VAL A 94 6.06 -10.27 -15.23
CA VAL A 94 6.13 -11.68 -15.62
C VAL A 94 5.02 -11.93 -16.62
N GLN A 95 5.38 -12.38 -17.81
CA GLN A 95 4.44 -12.54 -18.88
C GLN A 95 3.96 -13.98 -18.98
N MET A 96 2.66 -14.16 -18.79
CA MET A 96 1.98 -15.42 -19.02
C MET A 96 1.82 -15.71 -20.52
N THR A 97 1.80 -14.67 -21.36
CA THR A 97 1.58 -14.77 -22.80
C THR A 97 2.71 -14.08 -23.57
N PRO A 98 3.48 -14.80 -24.42
CA PRO A 98 4.51 -14.21 -25.27
C PRO A 98 3.95 -13.13 -26.19
N CYS A 99 4.75 -12.12 -26.52
CA CYS A 99 4.31 -11.03 -27.39
C CYS A 99 3.84 -11.54 -28.76
N GLU A 100 4.48 -12.58 -29.29
CA GLU A 100 4.14 -13.17 -30.58
C GLU A 100 2.68 -13.64 -30.63
N LYS A 101 2.17 -14.18 -29.51
CA LYS A 101 0.76 -14.60 -29.40
C LYS A 101 -0.17 -13.39 -29.35
N ILE A 102 0.22 -12.33 -28.64
CA ILE A 102 -0.55 -11.07 -28.59
C ILE A 102 -0.59 -10.41 -29.97
N SER A 103 0.53 -10.39 -30.68
CA SER A 103 0.64 -9.90 -32.05
C SER A 103 -0.23 -10.69 -33.02
N ALA A 104 -0.24 -12.03 -32.93
CA ALA A 104 -1.08 -12.88 -33.75
C ALA A 104 -2.59 -12.64 -33.52
N GLN A 105 -3.00 -12.38 -32.28
CA GLN A 105 -4.41 -12.15 -31.94
C GLN A 105 -4.90 -10.74 -32.28
N THR A 106 -4.06 -9.72 -32.11
CA THR A 106 -4.48 -8.31 -32.16
C THR A 106 -3.93 -7.54 -33.37
N GLY A 107 -2.99 -8.12 -34.11
CA GLY A 107 -2.31 -7.48 -35.22
C GLY A 107 -1.36 -6.35 -34.82
N CYS A 108 -1.07 -6.19 -33.52
CA CYS A 108 -0.09 -5.24 -33.01
C CYS A 108 1.34 -5.62 -33.41
N LEU A 109 2.24 -4.64 -33.38
CA LEU A 109 3.67 -4.90 -33.54
C LEU A 109 4.27 -5.18 -32.18
N CYS A 110 4.89 -6.35 -32.02
CA CYS A 110 5.80 -6.52 -30.91
C CYS A 110 6.92 -5.48 -31.03
N PRO A 111 7.22 -4.71 -29.97
CA PRO A 111 8.34 -3.79 -30.00
C PRO A 111 9.58 -4.56 -30.46
N GLY A 112 10.25 -4.04 -31.50
CA GLY A 112 11.21 -4.79 -32.29
C GLY A 112 12.22 -5.51 -31.42
N LEU A 113 12.04 -6.82 -31.25
CA LEU A 113 13.06 -7.69 -30.72
C LEU A 113 14.15 -7.69 -31.77
N THR A 114 15.35 -7.22 -31.41
CA THR A 114 16.47 -7.52 -32.28
C THR A 114 16.52 -9.01 -32.53
N GLY A 115 16.68 -9.40 -33.81
CA GLY A 115 16.48 -10.77 -34.23
C GLY A 115 17.36 -11.78 -33.48
N PRO A 116 17.01 -13.08 -33.55
CA PRO A 116 17.69 -14.14 -32.80
C PRO A 116 19.17 -14.32 -33.15
N GLU A 117 19.64 -13.68 -34.23
CA GLU A 117 21.04 -13.69 -34.68
C GLU A 117 21.87 -12.52 -34.13
N LYS A 118 21.28 -11.64 -33.30
CA LYS A 118 22.03 -10.59 -32.60
C LYS A 118 22.10 -10.89 -31.10
N ARG A 119 23.25 -10.57 -30.50
CA ARG A 119 23.40 -10.56 -29.04
C ARG A 119 22.34 -9.64 -28.41
N PRO A 120 21.71 -10.03 -27.29
CA PRO A 120 20.71 -9.20 -26.64
C PRO A 120 21.30 -7.91 -26.09
N GLU A 121 20.45 -6.92 -25.88
CA GLU A 121 20.76 -5.76 -25.06
C GLU A 121 20.72 -6.11 -23.55
N ALA A 122 21.29 -5.24 -22.71
CA ALA A 122 21.27 -5.43 -21.27
C ALA A 122 19.82 -5.32 -20.73
N PRO A 123 19.39 -6.22 -19.83
CA PRO A 123 18.13 -6.02 -19.11
C PRO A 123 18.24 -4.83 -18.16
N GLU A 124 17.11 -4.28 -17.74
CA GLU A 124 17.09 -3.20 -16.75
C GLU A 124 16.84 -3.80 -15.36
N LEU A 125 17.84 -3.80 -14.49
CA LEU A 125 17.66 -4.24 -13.10
C LEU A 125 16.92 -3.14 -12.32
N ARG A 126 15.72 -3.46 -11.82
CA ARG A 126 14.81 -2.51 -11.17
C ARG A 126 14.95 -2.47 -9.66
N GLU A 127 15.00 -3.63 -9.04
CA GLU A 127 14.94 -3.73 -7.58
C GLU A 127 15.66 -4.98 -7.07
N VAL A 128 16.26 -4.86 -5.88
CA VAL A 128 16.78 -5.98 -5.10
C VAL A 128 16.19 -5.84 -3.71
N LYS A 129 15.21 -6.68 -3.36
CA LYS A 129 14.48 -6.57 -2.10
C LYS A 129 14.22 -7.91 -1.45
N LEU A 130 13.98 -7.89 -0.16
CA LEU A 130 13.45 -9.05 0.55
C LEU A 130 12.03 -9.34 0.04
N ASP A 131 11.77 -10.58 -0.31
CA ASP A 131 10.44 -11.07 -0.64
C ASP A 131 9.68 -11.52 0.62
N GLY A 132 8.42 -11.89 0.45
CA GLY A 132 7.56 -12.33 1.55
C GLY A 132 7.98 -13.65 2.21
N SER A 133 8.89 -14.41 1.59
CA SER A 133 9.44 -15.65 2.14
C SER A 133 10.70 -15.42 2.98
N GLY A 134 11.24 -14.19 2.98
CA GLY A 134 12.49 -13.84 3.64
C GLY A 134 13.73 -14.06 2.76
N GLU A 135 13.55 -14.34 1.48
CA GLU A 135 14.64 -14.45 0.50
C GLU A 135 14.82 -13.13 -0.25
N VAL A 136 16.04 -12.80 -0.69
CA VAL A 136 16.25 -11.60 -1.50
C VAL A 136 15.90 -11.91 -2.96
N SER A 137 14.90 -11.22 -3.48
CA SER A 137 14.48 -11.29 -4.88
C SER A 137 15.03 -10.12 -5.68
N VAL A 138 15.56 -10.43 -6.86
CA VAL A 138 16.00 -9.46 -7.86
C VAL A 138 14.92 -9.33 -8.90
N HIS A 139 14.54 -8.10 -9.25
CA HIS A 139 13.52 -7.79 -10.25
C HIS A 139 14.15 -7.04 -11.42
N TRP A 140 13.80 -7.42 -12.66
CA TRP A 140 14.33 -6.82 -13.88
C TRP A 140 13.28 -6.69 -14.98
N CYS A 141 13.49 -5.74 -15.89
CA CYS A 141 12.72 -5.62 -17.12
C CYS A 141 13.50 -6.23 -18.30
N ALA A 142 12.76 -6.88 -19.19
CA ALA A 142 13.31 -7.44 -20.41
C ALA A 142 13.79 -6.35 -21.38
N PRO A 143 14.93 -6.55 -22.06
CA PRO A 143 15.34 -5.70 -23.16
C PRO A 143 14.45 -5.93 -24.39
N ARG A 144 14.49 -5.00 -25.36
CA ARG A 144 13.84 -5.16 -26.67
C ARG A 144 14.72 -6.01 -27.60
N SER A 145 15.04 -7.23 -27.19
CA SER A 145 15.89 -8.16 -27.93
C SER A 145 15.39 -9.59 -27.76
N THR A 146 15.69 -10.49 -28.70
CA THR A 146 15.39 -11.91 -28.50
C THR A 146 16.23 -12.46 -27.36
N VAL A 147 15.57 -12.82 -26.25
CA VAL A 147 16.16 -13.42 -25.05
C VAL A 147 15.59 -14.82 -24.88
N THR A 148 16.45 -15.80 -24.59
CA THR A 148 16.02 -17.17 -24.26
C THR A 148 16.26 -17.53 -22.79
N TYR A 149 17.13 -16.79 -22.08
CA TYR A 149 17.36 -16.94 -20.65
C TYR A 149 17.93 -15.66 -20.02
N TYR A 150 17.87 -15.56 -18.70
CA TYR A 150 18.56 -14.56 -17.89
C TYR A 150 19.57 -15.21 -16.96
N GLU A 151 20.72 -14.58 -16.81
CA GLU A 151 21.73 -14.97 -15.83
C GLU A 151 21.78 -13.95 -14.69
N VAL A 152 21.58 -14.42 -13.46
CA VAL A 152 21.75 -13.62 -12.25
C VAL A 152 23.04 -14.06 -11.58
N THR A 153 23.98 -13.13 -11.44
CA THR A 153 25.32 -13.40 -10.89
C THR A 153 25.66 -12.44 -9.77
N LEU A 154 26.40 -12.92 -8.77
CA LEU A 154 27.08 -12.03 -7.84
C LEU A 154 28.33 -11.44 -8.51
N LYS A 155 28.69 -10.21 -8.13
CA LYS A 155 29.81 -9.48 -8.77
C LYS A 155 31.15 -10.20 -8.64
N ASP A 156 31.34 -10.98 -7.58
CA ASP A 156 32.51 -11.82 -7.33
C ASP A 156 32.47 -13.17 -8.08
N GLY A 157 31.39 -13.47 -8.80
CA GLY A 157 31.24 -14.65 -9.64
C GLY A 157 31.02 -15.95 -8.87
N ASN A 158 30.83 -15.89 -7.55
CA ASN A 158 30.71 -17.06 -6.68
C ASN A 158 29.39 -17.86 -6.89
N LYS A 159 28.40 -17.22 -7.52
CA LYS A 159 27.05 -17.75 -7.68
C LYS A 159 26.45 -17.25 -9.00
N GLN A 160 25.91 -18.19 -9.76
CA GLN A 160 25.19 -17.95 -11.00
C GLN A 160 23.88 -18.73 -10.97
N LEU A 161 22.78 -18.04 -11.24
CA LEU A 161 21.44 -18.61 -11.36
C LEU A 161 20.93 -18.30 -12.76
N VAL A 162 20.27 -19.27 -13.39
CA VAL A 162 19.72 -19.13 -14.74
C VAL A 162 18.21 -19.22 -14.68
N PHE A 163 17.53 -18.23 -15.29
CA PHE A 163 16.08 -18.14 -15.36
C PHE A 163 15.62 -18.15 -16.81
N GLY A 164 14.42 -18.66 -17.08
CA GLY A 164 13.86 -18.69 -18.43
C GLY A 164 13.47 -17.30 -18.96
N GLU A 165 13.22 -17.22 -20.27
CA GLU A 165 12.89 -15.98 -21.00
C GLU A 165 11.68 -15.19 -20.46
N TYR A 166 10.73 -15.85 -19.80
CA TYR A 166 9.51 -15.21 -19.26
C TYR A 166 9.67 -14.67 -17.83
N PHE A 167 10.77 -14.99 -17.15
CA PHE A 167 11.00 -14.52 -15.78
C PHE A 167 11.40 -13.05 -15.77
N ARG A 168 10.88 -12.32 -14.79
CA ARG A 168 11.22 -10.93 -14.47
C ARG A 168 11.68 -10.76 -13.03
N ASN A 169 11.68 -11.84 -12.28
CA ASN A 169 12.26 -11.87 -10.95
C ASN A 169 12.91 -13.23 -10.69
N GLY A 170 13.79 -13.25 -9.70
CA GLY A 170 14.51 -14.44 -9.29
C GLY A 170 15.01 -14.29 -7.87
N ALA A 171 14.76 -15.30 -7.04
CA ALA A 171 15.25 -15.35 -5.68
C ALA A 171 16.75 -15.71 -5.68
N VAL A 172 17.53 -15.01 -4.86
CA VAL A 172 18.98 -15.17 -4.74
C VAL A 172 19.28 -15.60 -3.30
N PRO A 173 19.46 -16.92 -3.06
CA PRO A 173 19.57 -17.41 -1.69
C PRO A 173 20.83 -16.88 -1.00
N GLY A 174 20.70 -16.42 0.24
CA GLY A 174 21.84 -16.02 1.07
C GLY A 174 22.56 -14.74 0.62
N LEU A 175 21.93 -13.89 -0.20
CA LEU A 175 22.48 -12.58 -0.54
C LEU A 175 22.56 -11.69 0.71
N LYS A 176 23.74 -11.13 0.98
CA LYS A 176 24.00 -10.31 2.16
C LYS A 176 23.90 -8.82 1.84
N VAL A 177 23.55 -8.04 2.86
CA VAL A 177 23.52 -6.58 2.76
C VAL A 177 24.88 -6.07 2.29
N GLY A 178 24.87 -5.23 1.26
CA GLY A 178 26.04 -4.64 0.66
C GLY A 178 26.68 -5.45 -0.47
N GLU A 179 26.21 -6.68 -0.74
CA GLU A 179 26.63 -7.43 -1.92
C GLU A 179 26.01 -6.86 -3.20
N THR A 180 26.71 -7.02 -4.33
CA THR A 180 26.24 -6.56 -5.65
C THR A 180 25.80 -7.76 -6.48
N VAL A 181 24.58 -7.69 -6.98
CA VAL A 181 24.00 -8.67 -7.88
C VAL A 181 23.80 -8.05 -9.26
N CYS A 182 24.00 -8.85 -10.29
CA CYS A 182 23.96 -8.44 -11.68
C CYS A 182 23.04 -9.37 -12.46
N VAL A 183 22.25 -8.82 -13.39
CA VAL A 183 21.43 -9.57 -14.34
C VAL A 183 21.96 -9.34 -15.76
N ALA A 184 22.09 -10.40 -16.54
CA ALA A 184 22.35 -10.35 -17.97
C ALA A 184 21.28 -11.14 -18.73
N ALA A 185 21.07 -10.78 -19.99
CA ALA A 185 20.16 -11.48 -20.89
C ALA A 185 20.96 -12.29 -21.90
N GLY A 186 20.55 -13.52 -22.17
CA GLY A 186 21.26 -14.43 -23.05
C GLY A 186 20.36 -15.00 -24.15
N ASN A 187 20.99 -15.28 -25.29
CA ASN A 187 20.40 -16.07 -26.36
C ASN A 187 21.48 -16.99 -27.00
N LYS A 188 21.15 -17.63 -28.12
CA LYS A 188 22.07 -18.53 -28.84
C LYS A 188 23.35 -17.86 -29.35
N VAL A 189 23.36 -16.54 -29.49
CA VAL A 189 24.51 -15.74 -29.98
C VAL A 189 25.44 -15.36 -28.84
N GLY A 190 24.89 -15.15 -27.64
CA GLY A 190 25.67 -14.91 -26.44
C GLY A 190 24.91 -14.15 -25.37
N VAL A 191 25.68 -13.69 -24.37
CA VAL A 191 25.20 -12.98 -23.19
C VAL A 191 25.43 -11.48 -23.36
N SER A 192 24.47 -10.67 -22.93
CA SER A 192 24.52 -9.21 -22.97
C SER A 192 25.39 -8.62 -21.86
N GLU A 193 25.57 -7.30 -21.90
CA GLU A 193 26.15 -6.55 -20.79
C GLU A 193 25.31 -6.73 -19.51
N LYS A 194 25.98 -6.64 -18.36
CA LYS A 194 25.34 -6.83 -17.04
C LYS A 194 24.74 -5.52 -16.53
N SER A 195 23.51 -5.59 -16.02
CA SER A 195 22.92 -4.54 -15.19
C SER A 195 23.03 -4.95 -13.73
N CYS A 196 23.65 -4.12 -12.90
CA CYS A 196 23.99 -4.46 -11.51
C CYS A 196 23.39 -3.50 -10.50
N ALA A 197 23.05 -4.02 -9.33
CA ALA A 197 22.60 -3.24 -8.18
C ALA A 197 23.14 -3.84 -6.88
N ARG A 198 23.34 -2.97 -5.89
CA ARG A 198 23.75 -3.37 -4.55
C ARG A 198 22.51 -3.69 -3.72
N TYR A 199 22.53 -4.80 -3.00
CA TYR A 199 21.47 -5.09 -2.04
C TYR A 199 21.62 -4.17 -0.83
N GLU A 200 20.64 -3.30 -0.65
CA GLU A 200 20.52 -2.42 0.50
C GLU A 200 19.39 -2.92 1.41
N PRO A 201 19.54 -2.80 2.73
CA PRO A 201 18.50 -3.22 3.65
C PRO A 201 17.27 -2.32 3.44
N PRO A 202 16.04 -2.84 3.65
CA PRO A 202 14.85 -2.00 3.63
C PRO A 202 15.05 -0.85 4.60
N GLN A 203 14.95 0.39 4.12
CA GLN A 203 14.97 1.52 5.02
C GLN A 203 13.72 1.41 5.91
N PRO A 204 13.87 1.54 7.24
CA PRO A 204 12.70 1.56 8.10
C PRO A 204 11.81 2.73 7.68
N ASP A 205 10.50 2.49 7.58
CA ASP A 205 9.55 3.55 7.28
C ASP A 205 9.55 4.55 8.45
N GLN A 206 10.32 5.62 8.28
CA GLN A 206 10.48 6.67 9.28
C GLN A 206 9.15 7.37 9.56
N ALA A 207 8.22 7.39 8.61
CA ALA A 207 6.88 7.94 8.81
C ALA A 207 6.06 7.04 9.73
N ALA A 208 6.07 5.71 9.51
CA ALA A 208 5.41 4.77 10.40
C ALA A 208 6.01 4.77 11.82
N LEU A 209 7.34 4.81 11.94
CA LEU A 209 8.02 4.90 13.23
C LEU A 209 7.68 6.19 13.99
N SER A 210 7.76 7.34 13.31
CA SER A 210 7.42 8.63 13.92
C SER A 210 5.95 8.73 14.28
N ALA A 211 5.04 8.27 13.41
CA ALA A 211 3.60 8.21 13.70
C ALA A 211 3.32 7.31 14.91
N GLY A 212 3.99 6.16 15.01
CA GLY A 212 3.89 5.27 16.17
C GLY A 212 4.33 5.93 17.47
N ILE A 213 5.45 6.65 17.46
CA ILE A 213 5.95 7.38 18.64
C ILE A 213 4.98 8.50 19.05
N ILE A 214 4.47 9.27 18.10
CA ILE A 214 3.52 10.36 18.36
C ILE A 214 2.21 9.81 18.94
N ALA A 215 1.64 8.80 18.28
CA ALA A 215 0.40 8.17 18.72
C ALA A 215 0.55 7.53 20.11
N GLY A 216 1.67 6.84 20.35
CA GLY A 216 1.99 6.25 21.65
C GLY A 216 2.14 7.30 22.75
N SER A 217 2.83 8.40 22.46
CA SER A 217 3.04 9.51 23.42
C SER A 217 1.72 10.18 23.81
N ILE A 218 0.87 10.48 22.83
CA ILE A 218 -0.45 11.08 23.06
C ILE A 218 -1.33 10.13 23.88
N GLY A 219 -1.37 8.85 23.50
CA GLY A 219 -2.13 7.82 24.23
C GLY A 219 -1.68 7.70 25.69
N PHE A 220 -0.38 7.68 25.94
CA PHE A 220 0.19 7.61 27.29
C PHE A 220 -0.16 8.85 28.12
N LEU A 221 -0.06 10.05 27.54
CA LEU A 221 -0.43 11.30 28.22
C LEU A 221 -1.92 11.33 28.59
N LEU A 222 -2.80 10.87 27.69
CA LEU A 222 -4.23 10.77 27.98
C LEU A 222 -4.52 9.79 29.13
N LEU A 223 -3.84 8.64 29.18
CA LEU A 223 -3.97 7.67 30.26
C LEU A 223 -3.53 8.25 31.61
N LEU A 224 -2.39 8.95 31.66
CA LEU A 224 -1.92 9.62 32.88
C LEU A 224 -2.90 10.70 33.35
N SER A 225 -3.45 11.48 32.41
CA SER A 225 -4.45 12.51 32.75
C SER A 225 -5.72 11.90 33.36
N ALA A 226 -6.21 10.77 32.80
CA ALA A 226 -7.38 10.07 33.32
C ALA A 226 -7.12 9.51 34.72
N LEU A 227 -5.95 8.90 34.94
CA LEU A 227 -5.53 8.42 36.26
C LEU A 227 -5.46 9.55 37.28
N ALA A 228 -4.88 10.70 36.91
CA ALA A 228 -4.82 11.87 37.78
C ALA A 228 -6.23 12.37 38.16
N VAL A 229 -7.16 12.43 37.21
CA VAL A 229 -8.56 12.80 37.47
C VAL A 229 -9.26 11.81 38.39
N ILE A 230 -9.05 10.50 38.20
CA ILE A 230 -9.64 9.45 39.06
C ILE A 230 -9.09 9.57 40.48
N LEU A 231 -7.78 9.73 40.64
CA LEU A 231 -7.14 9.89 41.94
C LEU A 231 -7.58 11.18 42.63
N TRP A 232 -7.71 12.28 41.89
CA TRP A 232 -8.26 13.53 42.42
C TRP A 232 -9.67 13.31 42.94
N ARG A 233 -10.57 12.74 42.13
CA ARG A 233 -11.96 12.48 42.55
C ARG A 233 -12.03 11.62 43.81
N ARG A 234 -11.22 10.55 43.89
CA ARG A 234 -11.14 9.70 45.10
C ARG A 234 -10.71 10.48 46.33
N ARG A 235 -9.67 11.33 46.22
CA ARG A 235 -9.19 12.17 47.33
C ARG A 235 -10.23 13.21 47.76
N SER A 236 -10.90 13.87 46.82
CA SER A 236 -11.94 14.86 47.15
C SER A 236 -13.13 14.23 47.86
N CYS A 237 -13.57 13.04 47.45
CA CYS A 237 -14.63 12.30 48.15
C CYS A 237 -14.22 11.86 49.56
N GLN A 238 -12.95 11.50 49.78
CA GLN A 238 -12.45 11.16 51.10
C GLN A 238 -12.32 12.39 52.01
N LYS A 239 -11.92 13.55 51.47
CA LYS A 239 -11.79 14.79 52.24
C LYS A 239 -13.14 15.34 52.70
N GLY A 240 -14.20 15.19 51.91
CA GLY A 240 -15.57 15.52 52.31
C GLY A 240 -16.08 14.67 53.49
N ARG A 241 -15.75 13.37 53.53
CA ARG A 241 -16.18 12.46 54.62
C ARG A 241 -15.47 12.69 55.95
N LYS A 242 -14.28 13.30 55.97
CA LYS A 242 -13.56 13.64 57.21
C LYS A 242 -14.01 14.96 57.84
N GLY A 243 -14.59 15.88 57.07
CA GLY A 243 -15.07 17.18 57.57
C GLY A 243 -16.39 17.12 58.35
N ASP A 244 -17.21 16.09 58.13
CA ASP A 244 -18.49 15.90 58.85
C ASP A 244 -18.34 15.12 60.17
N ALA A 245 -17.15 14.59 60.48
CA ALA A 245 -16.90 13.80 61.69
C ALA A 245 -16.46 14.64 62.91
N GLU A 246 -16.22 15.95 62.76
CA GLU A 246 -15.79 16.85 63.85
C GLU A 246 -16.96 17.63 64.50
N GLY A 247 -18.22 17.27 64.20
CA GLY A 247 -19.42 18.04 64.56
C GLY A 247 -20.30 17.51 65.70
N LEU A 248 -19.84 16.54 66.51
CA LEU A 248 -20.59 16.08 67.69
C LEU A 248 -20.08 16.77 68.96
N GLY A 249 -20.30 18.09 69.04
CA GLY A 249 -20.14 18.86 70.27
C GLY A 249 -21.25 18.52 71.26
N ASN A 250 -20.88 18.04 72.44
CA ASN A 250 -21.78 17.65 73.51
C ASN A 250 -22.49 18.90 74.09
N PRO A 251 -23.84 18.98 74.14
CA PRO A 251 -24.50 20.10 74.79
C PRO A 251 -24.38 19.97 76.31
N SER A 252 -23.72 20.95 76.94
CA SER A 252 -23.68 21.11 78.39
C SER A 252 -24.99 21.74 78.86
N TYR A 253 -25.77 21.04 79.68
CA TYR A 253 -26.97 21.58 80.30
C TYR A 253 -26.58 22.18 81.67
N THR A 254 -26.66 23.50 81.80
CA THR A 254 -26.55 24.21 83.08
C THR A 254 -27.85 24.05 83.86
N ASN A 255 -27.76 23.37 85.01
CA ASN A 255 -28.83 23.30 86.00
C ASN A 255 -28.64 24.44 87.01
N ASP A 256 -29.26 25.58 86.74
CA ASP A 256 -29.59 26.57 87.77
C ASP A 256 -31.13 26.55 87.83
N GLY A 257 -31.84 26.27 88.91
CA GLY A 257 -31.55 26.24 90.34
C GLY A 257 -32.90 26.59 90.97
N ALA A 258 -33.45 25.67 91.76
CA ALA A 258 -34.68 25.90 92.51
C ALA A 258 -34.49 27.01 93.55
N LEU A 259 -35.44 27.93 93.64
CA LEU A 259 -36.32 28.20 94.80
C LEU A 259 -37.24 29.40 94.52
#